data_AF-A0A854Q591-F1
#
_entry.id   AF-A0A854Q591-F1
#
_cell.length_a   1.000
_cell.length_b   1.000
_cell.length_c   1.000
_cell.angle_alpha   90.00
_cell.angle_beta   90.00
_cell.angle_gamma   90.00
#
_symmetry.space_group_name_H-M   'P 1'
#
loop_
_entity.id
_entity.type
_entity.pdbx_description
1 polymer ?
#
loop_
_entity_poly.entity_id
_entity_poly.type
_entity_poly.pdbx_seq_one_letter_code
_entity_poly.pdbx_strand_id
1 'polypeptide(L)'
;MISLRPLTSITRRRSIQVARAGAASFSSSSACASPKTKPGRAVVSSCPAGTPLANLSVLKDKPDPVALPDDQYPAWLWTLLEDTSKAHKAEENAVHLTQEGESGFDLQAEKKKLKNLNRQNIKGANYLKSTA
;
A
#
# COMPACT_ATOMS: atom_id res chain seq x y z
N MET A 1 -23.14 -12.29 -48.92
CA MET A 1 -23.42 -10.89 -48.54
C MET A 1 -23.71 -10.86 -47.05
N ILE A 2 -22.69 -10.60 -46.22
CA ILE A 2 -22.82 -10.68 -44.75
C ILE A 2 -23.01 -9.25 -44.25
N SER A 3 -24.16 -8.94 -43.66
CA SER A 3 -24.48 -7.60 -43.15
C SER A 3 -23.78 -7.36 -41.80
N LEU A 4 -23.15 -6.19 -41.68
CA LEU A 4 -22.54 -5.72 -40.44
C LEU A 4 -23.60 -4.97 -39.63
N ARG A 5 -23.88 -5.41 -38.40
CA ARG A 5 -24.71 -4.66 -37.46
C ARG A 5 -23.84 -3.63 -36.71
N PRO A 6 -24.24 -2.35 -36.62
CA PRO A 6 -23.52 -1.37 -35.81
C PRO A 6 -23.80 -1.59 -34.32
N LEU A 7 -22.73 -1.56 -33.50
CA LEU A 7 -22.84 -1.54 -32.05
C LEU A 7 -23.33 -0.15 -31.60
N THR A 8 -24.53 -0.09 -31.02
CA THR A 8 -25.03 1.12 -30.37
C THR A 8 -24.43 1.25 -28.97
N SER A 9 -23.70 2.34 -28.73
CA SER A 9 -23.13 2.69 -27.43
C SER A 9 -24.22 3.23 -26.49
N ILE A 10 -24.55 2.48 -25.43
CA ILE A 10 -25.44 2.96 -24.36
C ILE A 10 -24.59 3.68 -23.30
N THR A 11 -24.61 5.00 -23.34
CA THR A 11 -24.00 5.84 -22.30
C THR A 11 -24.98 5.99 -21.14
N ARG A 12 -24.91 5.12 -20.12
CA ARG A 12 -25.74 5.23 -18.92
C ARG A 12 -25.09 6.20 -17.93
N ARG A 13 -25.48 7.48 -17.97
CA ARG A 13 -25.18 8.45 -16.89
C ARG A 13 -25.90 8.03 -15.61
N ARG A 14 -25.15 7.57 -14.61
CA ARG A 14 -25.64 7.49 -13.23
C ARG A 14 -25.30 8.81 -12.54
N SER A 15 -26.32 9.58 -12.17
CA SER A 15 -26.17 10.71 -11.25
C SER A 15 -25.94 10.15 -9.84
N ILE A 16 -24.77 10.43 -9.27
CA ILE A 16 -24.47 10.13 -7.87
C ILE A 16 -24.79 11.39 -7.07
N GLN A 17 -25.81 11.32 -6.23
CA GLN A 17 -26.10 12.35 -5.23
C GLN A 17 -25.11 12.16 -4.08
N VAL A 18 -24.28 13.18 -3.81
CA VAL A 18 -23.31 13.18 -2.69
C VAL A 18 -24.03 13.68 -1.44
N ALA A 19 -24.29 12.78 -0.50
CA ALA A 19 -24.75 13.15 0.84
C ALA A 19 -23.58 13.72 1.66
N ARG A 20 -23.77 14.93 2.20
CA ARG A 20 -22.83 15.61 3.10
C ARG A 20 -22.90 14.92 4.47
N ALA A 21 -21.89 14.13 4.83
CA ALA A 21 -21.76 13.54 6.16
C ALA A 21 -21.33 14.62 7.17
N GLY A 22 -22.01 14.65 8.32
CA GLY A 22 -21.77 15.62 9.40
C GLY A 22 -20.38 15.48 10.02
N ALA A 23 -19.78 16.63 10.35
CA ALA A 23 -18.51 16.70 11.04
C ALA A 23 -18.67 16.20 12.49
N ALA A 24 -18.12 15.04 12.79
CA ALA A 24 -17.93 14.59 14.16
C ALA A 24 -16.74 15.37 14.76
N SER A 25 -17.03 16.23 15.74
CA SER A 25 -16.01 16.85 16.61
C SER A 25 -15.29 15.76 17.39
N PHE A 26 -14.02 15.52 17.06
CA PHE A 26 -13.12 14.82 17.95
C PHE A 26 -12.44 15.87 18.85
N SER A 27 -12.68 15.76 20.15
CA SER A 27 -12.03 16.59 21.16
C SER A 27 -10.54 16.30 21.21
N SER A 28 -9.72 17.32 20.92
CA SER A 28 -8.27 17.30 21.11
C SER A 28 -7.95 17.63 22.57
N SER A 29 -7.66 16.62 23.39
CA SER A 29 -6.97 16.83 24.67
C SER A 29 -5.45 16.70 24.48
N SER A 30 -4.76 17.81 24.68
CA SER A 30 -3.31 17.96 24.67
C SER A 30 -2.67 17.36 25.94
N ALA A 31 -1.58 16.58 25.80
CA ALA A 31 -0.44 16.57 26.75
C ALA A 31 0.74 15.67 26.29
N CYS A 32 1.88 16.33 26.05
CA CYS A 32 3.30 15.96 26.22
C CYS A 32 3.72 14.48 26.40
N ALA A 33 4.56 13.97 25.49
CA ALA A 33 5.73 13.16 25.84
C ALA A 33 6.79 13.15 24.71
N SER A 34 8.03 13.44 25.12
CA SER A 34 9.28 13.65 24.37
C SER A 34 9.67 12.57 23.33
N PRO A 35 10.41 12.91 22.26
CA PRO A 35 10.88 11.93 21.28
C PRO A 35 12.06 11.14 21.87
N LYS A 36 11.80 9.94 22.39
CA LYS A 36 12.86 8.96 22.66
C LYS A 36 13.19 8.23 21.36
N THR A 37 14.31 8.60 20.74
CA THR A 37 14.95 7.82 19.69
C THR A 37 15.27 6.44 20.26
N LYS A 38 14.57 5.40 19.81
CA LYS A 38 14.83 4.01 20.20
C LYS A 38 15.78 3.38 19.18
N PRO A 39 16.82 2.67 19.62
CA PRO A 39 17.71 1.91 18.72
C PRO A 39 16.88 0.85 18.00
N GLY A 40 17.27 0.51 16.77
CA GLY A 40 16.57 -0.40 15.85
C GLY A 40 15.82 -1.50 16.58
N ARG A 41 14.50 -1.33 16.65
CA ARG A 41 13.62 -2.27 17.34
C ARG A 41 13.70 -3.56 16.54
N ALA A 42 14.31 -4.60 17.11
CA ALA A 42 14.08 -5.97 16.64
C ALA A 42 12.57 -6.09 16.41
N VAL A 43 12.17 -6.56 15.23
CA VAL A 43 10.77 -6.58 14.82
C VAL A 43 10.06 -7.63 15.69
N VAL A 44 9.70 -7.23 16.90
CA VAL A 44 8.98 -8.05 17.88
C VAL A 44 7.55 -8.09 17.40
N SER A 45 7.03 -9.30 17.19
CA SER A 45 5.63 -9.49 16.87
C SER A 45 4.75 -8.84 17.94
N SER A 46 3.66 -8.20 17.52
CA SER A 46 2.73 -7.57 18.46
C SER A 46 1.86 -8.59 19.21
N CYS A 47 1.74 -9.81 18.67
CA CYS A 47 0.89 -10.88 19.21
C CYS A 47 1.78 -12.01 19.77
N PRO A 48 1.76 -12.28 21.08
CA PRO A 48 2.55 -13.37 21.64
C PRO A 48 2.04 -14.73 21.16
N ALA A 49 2.93 -15.73 21.16
CA ALA A 49 2.58 -17.10 20.83
C ALA A 49 1.43 -17.62 21.72
N GLY A 50 0.50 -18.37 21.12
CA GLY A 50 -0.68 -18.90 21.81
C GLY A 50 -1.91 -17.97 21.78
N THR A 51 -1.80 -16.77 21.18
CA THR A 51 -2.95 -15.86 21.08
C THR A 51 -3.94 -16.35 20.01
N PRO A 52 -5.21 -16.61 20.36
CA PRO A 52 -6.23 -16.94 19.36
C PRO A 52 -6.56 -15.70 18.53
N LEU A 53 -6.49 -15.83 17.20
CA LEU A 53 -6.76 -14.74 16.28
C LEU A 53 -8.25 -14.71 15.93
N ALA A 54 -9.02 -13.95 16.72
CA ALA A 54 -10.47 -13.90 16.62
C ALA A 54 -10.96 -13.46 15.22
N ASN A 55 -12.04 -14.08 14.75
CA ASN A 55 -12.75 -13.74 13.51
C ASN A 55 -11.95 -13.99 12.21
N LEU A 56 -10.99 -14.92 12.20
CA LEU A 56 -10.30 -15.33 10.98
C LEU A 56 -10.91 -16.60 10.36
N SER A 57 -11.55 -17.46 11.15
CA SER A 57 -12.18 -18.66 10.62
C SER A 57 -13.45 -18.32 9.83
N VAL A 58 -13.46 -18.74 8.56
CA VAL A 58 -14.64 -18.64 7.70
C VAL A 58 -15.49 -19.91 7.77
N LEU A 59 -14.88 -21.04 8.16
CA LEU A 59 -15.54 -22.34 8.21
C LEU A 59 -16.05 -22.61 9.63
N LYS A 60 -17.31 -23.03 9.74
CA LYS A 60 -17.98 -23.27 11.03
C LYS A 60 -17.32 -24.40 11.84
N ASP A 61 -16.75 -25.38 11.15
CA ASP A 61 -16.14 -26.56 11.77
C ASP A 61 -14.68 -26.34 12.18
N LYS A 62 -14.07 -25.20 11.80
CA LYS A 62 -12.68 -24.90 12.12
C LYS A 62 -12.61 -23.80 13.17
N PRO A 63 -11.92 -24.03 14.30
CA PRO A 63 -11.68 -22.97 15.27
C PRO A 63 -10.76 -21.89 14.69
N ASP A 64 -10.77 -20.72 15.31
CA ASP A 64 -9.86 -19.63 14.94
C ASP A 64 -8.39 -20.06 15.09
N PRO A 65 -7.52 -19.71 14.13
CA PRO A 65 -6.11 -20.06 14.18
C PRO A 65 -5.42 -19.38 15.37
N VAL A 66 -4.51 -20.11 15.99
CA VAL A 66 -3.71 -19.63 17.13
C VAL A 66 -2.34 -19.18 16.62
N ALA A 67 -1.85 -18.05 17.13
CA ALA A 67 -0.53 -17.52 16.79
C ALA A 67 0.59 -18.48 17.24
N LEU A 68 1.53 -18.76 16.34
CA LEU A 68 2.72 -19.55 16.61
C LEU A 68 3.86 -18.64 17.14
N PRO A 69 4.98 -19.20 17.62
CA PRO A 69 6.20 -18.44 17.89
C PRO A 69 6.77 -17.78 16.61
N ASP A 70 7.45 -16.64 16.78
CA ASP A 70 7.99 -15.83 15.68
C ASP A 70 8.94 -16.62 14.75
N ASP A 71 9.70 -17.57 15.31
CA ASP A 71 10.66 -18.40 14.58
C ASP A 71 10.02 -19.42 13.64
N GLN A 72 8.75 -19.78 13.86
CA GLN A 72 8.02 -20.72 13.01
C GLN A 72 7.41 -20.04 11.78
N TYR A 73 7.39 -18.70 11.77
CA TYR A 73 6.93 -17.97 10.60
C TYR A 73 8.07 -17.79 9.59
N PRO A 74 7.77 -17.83 8.28
CA PRO A 74 8.76 -17.58 7.26
C PRO A 74 9.40 -16.19 7.37
N ALA A 75 10.69 -16.09 7.02
CA ALA A 75 11.47 -14.86 7.12
C ALA A 75 10.89 -13.66 6.33
N TRP A 76 10.19 -13.92 5.21
CA TRP A 76 9.59 -12.87 4.39
C TRP A 76 8.51 -12.07 5.13
N LEU A 77 7.90 -12.61 6.19
CA LEU A 77 6.86 -11.92 6.95
C LEU A 77 7.41 -10.62 7.58
N TRP A 78 8.64 -10.68 8.06
CA TRP A 78 9.28 -9.60 8.80
C TRP A 78 9.81 -8.49 7.88
N THR A 79 10.10 -8.80 6.61
CA THR A 79 10.57 -7.82 5.62
C THR A 79 9.42 -6.96 5.06
N LEU A 80 8.16 -7.36 5.23
CA LEU A 80 7.00 -6.63 4.67
C LEU A 80 6.82 -5.22 5.23
N LEU A 81 7.25 -4.97 6.47
CA LEU A 81 7.05 -3.67 7.12
C LEU A 81 8.03 -2.61 6.58
N GLU A 82 9.20 -3.04 6.12
CA GLU A 82 10.28 -2.17 5.64
C GLU A 82 9.86 -1.41 4.38
N ASP A 83 9.13 -2.07 3.47
CA ASP A 83 8.70 -1.55 2.18
C ASP A 83 7.64 -0.44 2.23
N THR A 84 6.94 -0.31 3.36
CA THR A 84 5.76 0.57 3.47
C THR A 84 6.10 2.02 3.79
N SER A 85 7.33 2.29 4.22
CA SER A 85 7.76 3.63 4.60
C SER A 85 7.85 4.55 3.39
N LYS A 86 7.28 5.76 3.51
CA LYS A 86 7.43 6.82 2.48
C LYS A 86 8.90 7.15 2.21
N ALA A 87 9.77 6.99 3.21
CA ALA A 87 11.21 7.09 3.09
C ALA A 87 11.79 6.02 2.16
N HIS A 88 11.39 4.74 2.33
CA HIS A 88 11.84 3.64 1.48
C HIS A 88 11.44 3.83 0.00
N LYS A 89 10.22 4.34 -0.24
CA LYS A 89 9.79 4.72 -1.60
C LYS A 89 10.59 5.89 -2.19
N ALA A 90 11.07 6.83 -1.39
CA ALA A 90 11.87 7.93 -1.89
C ALA A 90 13.29 7.47 -2.24
N GLU A 91 13.86 6.62 -1.40
CA GLU A 91 15.19 6.02 -1.57
C GLU A 91 15.24 5.06 -2.77
N GLU A 92 14.21 4.21 -2.95
CA GLU A 92 14.10 3.32 -4.12
C GLU A 92 13.94 4.09 -5.45
N ASN A 93 13.40 5.32 -5.41
CA ASN A 93 13.35 6.18 -6.60
C ASN A 93 14.66 6.94 -6.83
N ALA A 94 15.50 7.09 -5.81
CA ALA A 94 16.84 7.66 -5.89
C ALA A 94 17.84 6.58 -6.35
N VAL A 95 17.61 6.01 -7.53
CA VAL A 95 18.62 5.16 -8.17
C VAL A 95 19.84 6.03 -8.46
N HIS A 96 20.91 5.83 -7.68
CA HIS A 96 22.23 6.38 -7.92
C HIS A 96 22.72 5.89 -9.29
N LEU A 97 23.14 6.82 -10.15
CA LEU A 97 23.64 6.51 -11.49
C LEU A 97 25.01 5.82 -11.34
N THR A 98 25.01 4.50 -11.25
CA THR A 98 26.24 3.69 -11.24
C THR A 98 26.93 3.86 -12.59
N GLN A 99 28.22 4.23 -12.56
CA GLN A 99 29.04 4.30 -13.76
C GLN A 99 29.01 2.95 -14.47
N GLU A 100 28.83 2.99 -15.78
CA GLU A 100 28.67 1.85 -16.68
C GLU A 100 29.78 0.81 -16.42
N GLY A 101 29.46 -0.32 -15.78
CA GLY A 101 30.39 -1.46 -15.70
C GLY A 101 30.31 -2.41 -14.50
N GLU A 102 29.71 -2.06 -13.35
CA GLU A 102 29.90 -2.86 -12.12
C GLU A 102 28.65 -3.43 -11.44
N SER A 103 27.44 -3.06 -11.86
CA SER A 103 26.22 -3.65 -11.27
C SER A 103 25.24 -4.03 -12.35
N GLY A 104 24.82 -5.30 -12.35
CA GLY A 104 23.78 -5.80 -13.24
C GLY A 104 22.55 -4.90 -13.19
N PHE A 105 21.93 -4.69 -14.35
CA PHE A 105 20.71 -3.92 -14.47
C PHE A 105 19.57 -4.61 -13.72
N ASP A 106 19.21 -4.07 -12.56
CA ASP A 106 18.11 -4.59 -11.75
C ASP A 106 16.77 -4.28 -12.42
N LEU A 107 16.34 -5.21 -13.29
CA LEU A 107 15.07 -5.15 -14.04
C LEU A 107 13.86 -4.81 -13.16
N GLN A 108 13.89 -5.25 -11.90
CA GLN A 108 12.80 -5.00 -10.95
C GLN A 108 12.79 -3.54 -10.47
N ALA A 109 13.94 -2.95 -10.17
CA ALA A 109 14.06 -1.56 -9.72
C ALA A 109 13.68 -0.61 -10.86
N GLU A 110 14.16 -0.87 -12.07
CA GLU A 110 13.83 -0.06 -13.24
C GLU A 110 12.33 -0.12 -13.57
N LYS A 111 11.73 -1.32 -13.54
CA LYS A 111 10.28 -1.49 -13.71
C LYS A 111 9.48 -0.72 -12.65
N LYS A 112 9.95 -0.67 -11.41
CA LYS A 112 9.31 0.11 -10.34
C LYS A 112 9.45 1.62 -10.58
N LYS A 113 10.63 2.10 -10.99
CA LYS A 113 10.88 3.50 -11.38
C LYS A 113 9.94 3.93 -12.51
N LEU A 114 9.83 3.13 -13.56
CA LEU A 114 8.96 3.42 -14.71
C LEU A 114 7.48 3.52 -14.28
N LYS A 115 7.02 2.62 -13.39
CA LYS A 115 5.67 2.69 -12.82
C LYS A 115 5.45 3.96 -11.99
N ASN A 116 6.45 4.41 -11.23
CA ASN A 116 6.32 5.61 -10.41
C ASN A 116 6.25 6.89 -11.28
N LEU A 117 7.10 7.00 -12.29
CA LEU A 117 7.07 8.10 -13.27
C LEU A 117 5.74 8.14 -14.01
N ASN A 118 5.22 6.99 -14.45
CA ASN A 118 3.92 6.92 -15.09
C ASN A 118 2.80 7.42 -14.16
N ARG A 119 2.81 7.01 -12.87
CA ARG A 119 1.86 7.53 -11.88
C ARG A 119 1.95 9.05 -11.72
N GLN A 120 3.16 9.64 -11.72
CA GLN A 120 3.34 11.10 -11.64
C GLN A 120 2.80 11.80 -12.88
N ASN A 121 3.08 11.28 -14.08
CA ASN A 121 2.58 11.83 -15.34
C ASN A 121 1.05 11.82 -15.40
N ILE A 122 0.41 10.71 -15.00
CA ILE A 122 -1.06 10.63 -14.91
C ILE A 122 -1.60 11.64 -13.91
N LYS A 123 -0.97 11.79 -12.73
CA LYS A 123 -1.39 12.76 -11.72
C LYS A 123 -1.28 14.21 -12.22
N GLY A 124 -0.16 14.58 -12.84
CA GLY A 124 0.05 15.91 -13.42
C GLY A 124 -0.94 16.22 -14.54
N ALA A 125 -1.17 15.26 -15.45
CA ALA A 125 -2.16 15.41 -16.51
C ALA A 125 -3.59 15.54 -15.95
N ASN A 126 -3.96 14.73 -14.96
CA ASN A 126 -5.28 14.83 -14.32
C ASN A 126 -5.45 16.15 -13.56
N TYR A 127 -4.41 16.64 -12.90
CA TYR A 127 -4.42 17.93 -12.22
C TYR A 127 -4.71 19.06 -13.23
N LEU A 128 -3.93 19.15 -14.31
CA LEU A 128 -4.14 20.14 -15.36
C LEU A 128 -5.53 20.05 -16.00
N LYS A 129 -6.04 18.85 -16.23
CA LYS A 129 -7.41 18.62 -16.76
C LYS A 129 -8.52 19.02 -15.80
N SER A 130 -8.25 19.07 -14.50
CA SER A 130 -9.24 19.41 -13.46
C SER A 130 -9.21 20.86 -13.03
N THR A 131 -8.10 21.56 -13.29
CA THR A 131 -7.87 22.95 -12.88
C THR A 131 -8.04 23.96 -14.03
N ALA A 132 -7.93 23.52 -15.28
CA ALA A 132 -8.32 24.29 -16.47
C ALA A 132 -9.80 24.07 -16.80
#